data_AF-A0A2S7X4D7-F1
#
_entry.id   AF-A0A2S7X4D7-F1
#
_cell.length_a   1.000
_cell.length_b   1.000
_cell.length_c   1.000
_cell.angle_alpha   90.00
_cell.angle_beta   90.00
_cell.angle_gamma   90.00
#
_symmetry.space_group_name_H-M   'P 1'
#
loop_
_entity.id
_entity.type
_entity.pdbx_description
1 polymer ?
#
loop_
_entity_poly.entity_id
_entity_poly.type
_entity_poly.pdbx_seq_one_letter_code
_entity_poly.pdbx_strand_id
1 'polypeptide(L)'
;MKTPYEIQYETFAVAGGLYDERHAKLYAEFANDLIIDGSYSIIYEGVAHACYTRITIDAAPNLKCYVVAPLAVLPEYQRQGYATRLMEKAEQELKPDVIFIMGEFHHYGKRYNTPHKIGLPVESLAPLENWFALALTEGALDNVGESTSSIAGPYAEPHIWMHPSEQV
;
A
#
# COMPACT_ATOMS: atom_id res chain seq x y z
N MET A 1 -18.58 -9.62 -11.13
CA MET A 1 -17.21 -9.19 -10.83
C MET A 1 -17.22 -8.75 -9.39
N LYS A 2 -16.27 -9.20 -8.56
CA LYS A 2 -16.23 -8.78 -7.14
C LYS A 2 -15.84 -7.30 -7.05
N THR A 3 -16.42 -6.62 -6.09
CA THR A 3 -16.09 -5.24 -5.72
C THR A 3 -14.76 -5.17 -4.96
N PRO A 4 -14.16 -3.97 -4.83
CA PRO A 4 -12.98 -3.76 -3.97
C PRO A 4 -13.21 -4.28 -2.55
N TYR A 5 -14.38 -3.98 -1.98
CA TYR A 5 -14.79 -4.42 -0.66
C TYR A 5 -14.79 -5.96 -0.56
N GLU A 6 -15.48 -6.65 -1.47
CA GLU A 6 -15.58 -8.12 -1.44
C GLU A 6 -14.20 -8.78 -1.57
N ILE A 7 -13.34 -8.28 -2.46
CA ILE A 7 -11.98 -8.84 -2.64
C ILE A 7 -11.15 -8.68 -1.36
N GLN A 8 -11.18 -7.48 -0.75
CA GLN A 8 -10.44 -7.21 0.49
C GLN A 8 -11.00 -8.07 1.65
N TYR A 9 -12.31 -8.01 1.88
CA TYR A 9 -12.96 -8.73 2.97
C TYR A 9 -12.67 -10.23 2.88
N GLU A 10 -12.95 -10.86 1.74
CA GLU A 10 -12.79 -12.31 1.61
C GLU A 10 -11.32 -12.76 1.75
N THR A 11 -10.38 -11.96 1.25
CA THR A 11 -8.95 -12.28 1.36
C THR A 11 -8.51 -12.30 2.82
N PHE A 12 -8.91 -11.30 3.61
CA PHE A 12 -8.49 -11.18 5.00
C PHE A 12 -9.32 -12.04 5.95
N ALA A 13 -10.59 -12.33 5.64
CA ALA A 13 -11.45 -13.19 6.46
C ALA A 13 -10.93 -14.63 6.58
N VAL A 14 -10.11 -15.07 5.61
CA VAL A 14 -9.54 -16.42 5.57
C VAL A 14 -8.01 -16.43 5.64
N ALA A 15 -7.37 -15.26 5.82
CA ALA A 15 -5.91 -15.15 5.92
C ALA A 15 -5.35 -15.85 7.16
N GLY A 16 -6.12 -15.85 8.27
CA GLY A 16 -5.74 -16.43 9.54
C GLY A 16 -4.53 -15.73 10.18
N GLY A 17 -3.99 -16.35 11.24
CA GLY A 17 -2.87 -15.79 11.99
C GLY A 17 -3.30 -14.55 12.78
N LEU A 18 -2.74 -13.38 12.42
CA LEU A 18 -3.10 -12.11 13.04
C LEU A 18 -4.44 -11.56 12.53
N TYR A 19 -4.89 -12.01 11.35
CA TYR A 19 -6.09 -11.49 10.70
C TYR A 19 -7.32 -12.33 11.04
N ASP A 20 -8.39 -11.64 11.42
CA ASP A 20 -9.72 -12.19 11.68
C ASP A 20 -10.78 -11.40 10.92
N GLU A 21 -12.05 -11.73 11.15
CA GLU A 21 -13.18 -11.05 10.49
C GLU A 21 -13.22 -9.53 10.76
N ARG A 22 -12.74 -9.08 11.93
CA ARG A 22 -12.70 -7.64 12.25
C ARG A 22 -11.68 -6.92 11.35
N HIS A 23 -10.51 -7.54 11.14
CA HIS A 23 -9.52 -7.00 10.19
C HIS A 23 -10.05 -7.02 8.76
N ALA A 24 -10.75 -8.08 8.36
CA ALA A 24 -11.36 -8.18 7.05
C ALA A 24 -12.34 -7.04 6.79
N LYS A 25 -13.18 -6.74 7.78
CA LYS A 25 -14.09 -5.60 7.74
C LYS A 25 -13.33 -4.27 7.70
N LEU A 26 -12.34 -4.09 8.58
CA LEU A 26 -11.51 -2.88 8.64
C LEU A 26 -10.87 -2.57 7.28
N TYR A 27 -10.18 -3.52 6.65
CA TYR A 27 -9.49 -3.26 5.39
C TYR A 27 -10.43 -3.11 4.20
N ALA A 28 -11.59 -3.78 4.22
CA ALA A 28 -12.61 -3.60 3.19
C ALA A 28 -13.29 -2.22 3.28
N GLU A 29 -13.60 -1.76 4.50
CA GLU A 29 -14.12 -0.41 4.76
C GLU A 29 -13.07 0.65 4.41
N PHE A 30 -11.83 0.45 4.85
CA PHE A 30 -10.71 1.32 4.53
C PHE A 30 -10.51 1.46 3.01
N ALA A 31 -10.60 0.38 2.25
CA ALA A 31 -10.56 0.43 0.79
C ALA A 31 -11.66 1.33 0.21
N ASN A 32 -12.90 1.22 0.70
CA ASN A 32 -14.00 2.08 0.26
C ASN A 32 -13.75 3.54 0.62
N ASP A 33 -13.29 3.81 1.84
CA ASP A 33 -13.00 5.17 2.31
C ASP A 33 -11.92 5.83 1.43
N LEU A 34 -10.85 5.09 1.11
CA LEU A 34 -9.81 5.57 0.20
C LEU A 34 -10.34 5.87 -1.20
N ILE A 35 -11.23 5.02 -1.74
CA ILE A 35 -11.84 5.24 -3.06
C ILE A 35 -12.72 6.49 -3.04
N ILE A 36 -13.51 6.68 -1.99
CA ILE A 36 -14.37 7.85 -1.81
C ILE A 36 -13.54 9.12 -1.69
N ASP A 37 -12.40 9.06 -1.00
CA ASP A 37 -11.46 10.18 -0.84
C ASP A 37 -10.64 10.48 -2.12
N GLY A 38 -10.69 9.60 -3.12
CA GLY A 38 -10.08 9.81 -4.43
C GLY A 38 -8.71 9.14 -4.62
N SER A 39 -8.37 8.16 -3.78
CA SER A 39 -7.24 7.27 -4.06
C SER A 39 -7.49 6.49 -5.35
N TYR A 40 -6.43 6.23 -6.10
CA TYR A 40 -6.54 5.40 -7.29
C TYR A 40 -6.79 3.95 -6.87
N SER A 41 -7.84 3.33 -7.42
CA SER A 41 -8.19 1.94 -7.15
C SER A 41 -8.18 1.14 -8.45
N ILE A 42 -7.64 -0.07 -8.37
CA ILE A 42 -7.58 -1.00 -9.50
C ILE A 42 -8.07 -2.38 -9.09
N ILE A 43 -8.97 -2.94 -9.90
CA ILE A 43 -9.34 -4.36 -9.85
C ILE A 43 -8.67 -5.05 -11.03
N TYR A 44 -7.85 -6.06 -10.74
CA TYR A 44 -7.18 -6.86 -11.76
C TYR A 44 -7.90 -8.20 -11.93
N GLU A 45 -8.41 -8.42 -13.15
CA GLU A 45 -9.15 -9.63 -13.57
C GLU A 45 -10.32 -10.04 -12.66
N GLY A 46 -10.85 -9.11 -11.86
CA GLY A 46 -11.95 -9.36 -10.93
C GLY A 46 -11.59 -10.16 -9.68
N VAL A 47 -10.30 -10.41 -9.43
CA VAL A 47 -9.81 -11.32 -8.37
C VAL A 47 -8.72 -10.73 -7.48
N ALA A 48 -8.18 -9.57 -7.84
CA ALA A 48 -7.19 -8.84 -7.06
C ALA A 48 -7.52 -7.35 -7.05
N HIS A 49 -7.21 -6.67 -5.94
CA HIS A 49 -7.51 -5.26 -5.75
C HIS A 49 -6.39 -4.55 -5.01
N ALA A 50 -6.11 -3.28 -5.37
CA ALA A 50 -5.33 -2.38 -4.55
C ALA A 50 -5.74 -0.92 -4.67
N CYS A 51 -5.48 -0.16 -3.60
CA CYS A 51 -5.52 1.31 -3.62
C CYS A 51 -4.11 1.91 -3.60
N TYR A 52 -3.97 3.05 -4.27
CA TYR A 52 -2.77 3.88 -4.36
C TYR A 52 -3.13 5.30 -3.92
N THR A 53 -2.61 5.73 -2.77
CA THR A 53 -2.89 7.06 -2.20
C THR A 53 -1.67 7.95 -2.38
N ARG A 54 -1.89 9.21 -2.77
CA ARG A 54 -0.80 10.17 -3.00
C ARG A 54 -0.10 10.49 -1.68
N ILE A 55 1.23 10.39 -1.68
CA ILE A 55 2.10 10.80 -0.57
C ILE A 55 3.08 11.85 -1.05
N THR A 56 3.35 12.85 -0.22
CA THR A 56 4.31 13.92 -0.54
C THR A 56 5.58 13.68 0.28
N ILE A 57 6.73 13.73 -0.39
CA ILE A 57 8.02 13.79 0.30
C ILE A 57 8.35 15.26 0.49
N ASP A 58 8.60 15.69 1.72
CA ASP A 58 8.69 17.13 2.03
C ASP A 58 9.90 17.79 1.37
N ALA A 59 11.02 17.07 1.25
CA ALA A 59 12.22 17.53 0.54
C ALA A 59 12.12 17.43 -1.00
N ALA A 60 11.10 16.75 -1.53
CA ALA A 60 10.93 16.53 -2.98
C ALA A 60 9.44 16.49 -3.40
N PRO A 61 8.67 17.58 -3.17
CA PRO A 61 7.22 17.59 -3.39
C PRO A 61 6.83 17.49 -4.88
N ASN A 62 7.78 17.72 -5.78
CA ASN A 62 7.60 17.57 -7.22
C ASN A 62 7.52 16.11 -7.67
N LEU A 63 8.02 15.15 -6.88
CA LEU A 63 7.96 13.73 -7.23
C LEU A 63 6.55 13.19 -7.10
N LYS A 64 6.13 12.41 -8.09
CA LYS A 64 4.85 11.70 -8.13
C LYS A 64 4.95 10.38 -7.37
N CYS A 65 4.75 10.46 -6.05
CA CYS A 65 4.82 9.34 -5.11
C CYS A 65 3.45 8.83 -4.65
N TYR A 66 3.34 7.52 -4.42
CA TYR A 66 2.14 6.88 -3.86
C TYR A 66 2.50 5.89 -2.75
N VAL A 67 1.54 5.60 -1.85
CA VAL A 67 1.57 4.45 -0.94
C VAL A 67 0.55 3.43 -1.41
N VAL A 68 0.91 2.14 -1.40
CA VAL A 68 0.01 1.04 -1.75
C VAL A 68 -0.55 0.40 -0.48
N ALA A 69 -1.84 0.61 -0.22
CA ALA A 69 -2.65 -0.23 0.66
C ALA A 69 -4.13 0.12 0.51
N PRO A 70 -5.04 -0.81 0.84
CA PRO A 70 -4.76 -2.24 1.05
C PRO A 70 -4.49 -2.94 -0.29
N LEU A 71 -3.80 -4.08 -0.28
CA LEU A 71 -3.52 -4.93 -1.46
C LEU A 71 -4.00 -6.35 -1.16
N ALA A 72 -4.87 -6.89 -2.01
CA ALA A 72 -5.42 -8.22 -1.84
C ALA A 72 -5.49 -9.01 -3.15
N VAL A 73 -5.34 -10.32 -3.01
CA VAL A 73 -5.59 -11.32 -4.05
C VAL A 73 -6.42 -12.41 -3.40
N LEU A 74 -7.56 -12.73 -4.03
CA LEU A 74 -8.43 -13.80 -3.56
C LEU A 74 -7.64 -15.11 -3.36
N PRO A 75 -7.92 -15.89 -2.30
CA PRO A 75 -7.11 -17.03 -1.87
C PRO A 75 -6.75 -18.02 -2.98
N GLU A 76 -7.74 -18.36 -3.82
CA GLU A 76 -7.59 -19.32 -4.91
C GLU A 76 -6.69 -18.82 -6.07
N TYR A 77 -6.33 -17.53 -6.08
CA TYR A 77 -5.46 -16.88 -7.07
C TYR A 77 -4.09 -16.45 -6.48
N GLN A 78 -3.86 -16.69 -5.18
CA GLN A 78 -2.59 -16.35 -4.53
C GLN A 78 -1.43 -17.21 -5.05
N ARG A 79 -0.20 -16.68 -4.95
CA ARG A 79 1.06 -17.31 -5.40
C ARG A 79 1.12 -17.64 -6.91
N GLN A 80 0.22 -17.05 -7.71
CA GLN A 80 0.16 -17.21 -9.17
C GLN A 80 0.53 -15.91 -9.93
N GLY A 81 1.16 -14.96 -9.23
CA GLY A 81 1.66 -13.70 -9.81
C GLY A 81 0.61 -12.60 -10.00
N TYR A 82 -0.63 -12.77 -9.54
CA TYR A 82 -1.69 -11.77 -9.68
C TYR A 82 -1.36 -10.43 -9.00
N ALA A 83 -0.79 -10.45 -7.80
CA ALA A 83 -0.35 -9.23 -7.12
C ALA A 83 0.70 -8.46 -7.93
N THR A 84 1.69 -9.17 -8.49
CA THR A 84 2.73 -8.58 -9.34
C THR A 84 2.13 -7.93 -10.58
N ARG A 85 1.28 -8.65 -11.33
CA ARG A 85 0.64 -8.14 -12.55
C ARG A 85 -0.29 -6.96 -12.26
N LEU A 86 -1.01 -6.99 -11.14
CA LEU A 86 -1.82 -5.86 -10.68
C LEU A 86 -0.95 -4.63 -10.41
N MET A 87 0.16 -4.78 -9.67
CA MET A 87 1.06 -3.66 -9.37
C MET A 87 1.68 -3.08 -10.64
N GLU A 88 2.17 -3.93 -11.55
CA GLU A 88 2.71 -3.50 -12.85
C GLU A 88 1.68 -2.75 -13.69
N LYS A 89 0.41 -3.19 -13.64
CA LYS A 89 -0.67 -2.51 -14.33
C LYS A 89 -0.94 -1.12 -13.73
N ALA A 90 -0.97 -1.01 -12.40
CA ALA A 90 -1.13 0.28 -11.72
C ALA A 90 0.04 1.23 -12.00
N GLU A 91 1.27 0.72 -12.00
CA GLU A 91 2.49 1.47 -12.33
C GLU A 91 2.44 2.05 -13.75
N GLN A 92 1.93 1.29 -14.72
CA GLN A 92 1.76 1.76 -16.10
C GLN A 92 0.68 2.86 -16.23
N GLU A 93 -0.40 2.77 -15.46
CA GLU A 93 -1.50 3.75 -15.50
C GLU A 93 -1.14 5.03 -14.73
N LEU A 94 -0.57 4.89 -13.54
CA LEU A 94 -0.18 6.00 -12.69
C LEU A 94 1.10 6.69 -13.16
N LYS A 95 2.06 5.95 -13.73
CA LYS A 95 3.42 6.42 -14.04
C LYS A 95 4.05 7.20 -12.87
N PRO A 96 4.16 6.58 -11.67
CA PRO A 96 4.72 7.25 -10.52
C PRO A 96 6.25 7.30 -10.60
N ASP A 97 6.85 8.28 -9.93
CA ASP A 97 8.30 8.33 -9.74
C ASP A 97 8.74 7.33 -8.66
N VAL A 98 7.95 7.24 -7.58
CA VAL A 98 8.24 6.38 -6.42
C VAL A 98 6.94 5.76 -5.90
N ILE A 99 7.00 4.51 -5.48
CA ILE A 99 5.92 3.87 -4.73
C ILE A 99 6.47 3.37 -3.40
N PHE A 100 5.74 3.62 -2.32
CA PHE A 100 6.01 3.10 -1.00
C PHE A 100 5.01 2.01 -0.60
N ILE A 101 5.46 1.11 0.27
CA ILE A 101 4.59 0.09 0.86
C ILE A 101 5.09 -0.27 2.27
N MET A 102 4.16 -0.35 3.22
CA MET A 102 4.42 -0.87 4.56
C MET A 102 4.04 -2.34 4.60
N GLY A 103 4.94 -3.21 5.04
CA GLY A 103 4.63 -4.62 5.22
C GLY A 103 5.85 -5.49 5.49
N GLU A 104 5.71 -6.80 5.32
CA GLU A 104 6.76 -7.75 5.68
C GLU A 104 7.80 -7.94 4.56
N PHE A 105 9.08 -8.02 4.92
CA PHE A 105 10.20 -8.16 3.97
C PHE A 105 10.03 -9.31 2.97
N HIS A 106 9.56 -10.47 3.42
CA HIS A 106 9.37 -11.64 2.55
C HIS A 106 8.32 -11.44 1.44
N HIS A 107 7.39 -10.49 1.60
CA HIS A 107 6.39 -10.15 0.59
C HIS A 107 6.89 -9.07 -0.35
N TYR A 108 7.46 -7.98 0.19
CA TYR A 108 7.71 -6.77 -0.59
C TYR A 108 9.19 -6.45 -0.80
N GLY A 109 10.06 -6.81 0.14
CA GLY A 109 11.47 -6.39 0.16
C GLY A 109 12.31 -6.86 -1.03
N LYS A 110 11.85 -7.84 -1.81
CA LYS A 110 12.51 -8.19 -3.09
C LYS A 110 12.19 -7.23 -4.24
N ARG A 111 10.95 -6.73 -4.30
CA ARG A 111 10.48 -5.82 -5.37
C ARG A 111 10.69 -4.37 -4.98
N TYR A 112 10.31 -4.01 -3.76
CA TYR A 112 10.46 -2.68 -3.19
C TYR A 112 11.75 -2.65 -2.37
N ASN A 113 12.88 -2.48 -3.07
CA ASN A 113 14.21 -2.55 -2.47
C ASN A 113 15.05 -1.29 -2.73
N THR A 114 14.43 -0.20 -3.18
CA THR A 114 15.14 1.08 -3.36
C THR A 114 15.50 1.63 -1.98
N PRO A 115 16.79 1.84 -1.66
CA PRO A 115 17.17 2.43 -0.38
C PRO A 115 16.67 3.86 -0.24
N HIS A 116 16.20 4.25 0.95
CA HIS A 116 15.78 5.62 1.24
C HIS A 116 15.87 5.95 2.74
N LYS A 117 15.74 7.24 3.08
CA LYS A 117 15.66 7.76 4.46
C LYS A 117 14.42 8.64 4.68
N ILE A 118 13.35 8.27 3.99
CA ILE A 118 12.06 8.97 4.08
C ILE A 118 11.25 8.36 5.22
N GLY A 119 10.87 9.19 6.19
CA GLY A 119 10.03 8.79 7.31
C GLY A 119 8.58 8.49 6.90
N LEU A 120 7.85 7.84 7.81
CA LEU A 120 6.42 7.57 7.64
C LEU A 120 5.61 8.87 7.57
N PRO A 121 4.46 8.87 6.87
CA PRO A 121 3.65 10.08 6.71
C PRO A 121 2.80 10.41 7.95
N VAL A 122 2.85 9.57 8.98
CA VAL A 122 2.16 9.70 10.26
C VAL A 122 3.09 9.27 11.40
N GLU A 123 2.83 9.73 12.62
CA GLU A 123 3.50 9.22 13.80
C GLU A 123 3.07 7.76 14.04
N SER A 124 4.02 6.83 13.94
CA SER A 124 3.78 5.41 14.11
C SER A 124 5.02 4.72 14.70
N LEU A 125 4.77 3.65 15.46
CA LEU A 125 5.81 2.75 15.98
C LEU A 125 6.13 1.61 14.98
N ALA A 126 5.54 1.64 13.78
CA ALA A 126 5.83 0.67 12.74
C ALA A 126 7.34 0.66 12.43
N PRO A 127 7.97 -0.53 12.34
CA PRO A 127 9.40 -0.62 12.07
C PRO A 127 9.75 -0.03 10.69
N LEU A 128 10.73 0.86 10.63
CA LEU A 128 11.13 1.51 9.38
C LEU A 128 11.79 0.52 8.40
N GLU A 129 12.32 -0.60 8.89
CA GLU A 129 12.80 -1.70 8.03
C GLU A 129 11.69 -2.38 7.21
N ASN A 130 10.43 -2.15 7.59
CA ASN A 130 9.24 -2.62 6.88
C ASN A 130 8.61 -1.54 5.98
N TRP A 131 9.21 -0.34 5.96
CA TRP A 131 8.83 0.77 5.08
C TRP A 131 9.68 0.72 3.83
N PHE A 132 9.13 0.14 2.76
CA PHE A 132 9.85 -0.12 1.53
C PHE A 132 9.50 0.88 0.43
N ALA A 133 10.45 1.10 -0.49
CA ALA A 133 10.25 1.92 -1.68
C ALA A 133 10.67 1.22 -2.98
N LEU A 134 10.03 1.63 -4.07
CA LEU A 134 10.40 1.32 -5.45
C LEU A 134 10.48 2.63 -6.22
N ALA A 135 11.69 3.05 -6.60
CA ALA A 135 11.87 4.14 -7.56
C ALA A 135 11.72 3.60 -9.00
N LEU A 136 10.75 4.14 -9.73
CA LEU A 136 10.48 3.81 -11.12
C LEU A 136 11.10 4.83 -12.08
N THR A 137 11.27 6.06 -11.62
CA THR A 137 12.13 7.05 -12.28
C THR A 137 13.56 6.88 -11.77
N GLU A 138 14.51 6.71 -12.69
CA GLU A 138 15.93 6.55 -12.37
C GLU A 138 16.43 7.74 -11.52
N GLY A 139 17.09 7.43 -10.40
CA GLY A 139 17.65 8.42 -9.49
C GLY A 139 16.64 9.27 -8.72
N ALA A 140 15.34 8.91 -8.71
CA ALA A 140 14.28 9.70 -8.06
C ALA A 140 14.56 9.98 -6.58
N LEU A 141 15.30 9.12 -5.89
CA LEU A 141 15.60 9.25 -4.45
C LEU A 141 17.05 9.63 -4.12
N ASP A 142 17.97 9.68 -5.10
CA ASP A 142 19.42 9.77 -4.87
C ASP A 142 19.85 11.01 -4.07
N ASN A 143 19.14 12.13 -4.23
CA ASN A 143 19.48 13.41 -3.61
C ASN A 143 18.44 13.92 -2.61
N VAL A 144 17.45 13.10 -2.27
CA VAL A 144 16.40 13.52 -1.31
C VAL A 144 16.95 13.56 0.11
N GLY A 145 17.89 12.67 0.43
CA GLY A 145 18.47 12.58 1.77
C GLY A 145 17.46 12.10 2.82
N GLU A 146 17.64 12.56 4.05
CA GLU A 146 16.70 12.33 5.15
C GLU A 146 15.54 13.33 5.05
N SER A 147 14.31 12.84 5.05
CA SER A 147 13.13 13.68 4.92
C SER A 147 11.91 13.04 5.58
N THR A 148 10.94 13.86 5.95
CA THR A 148 9.60 13.42 6.34
C THR A 148 8.71 13.29 5.10
N SER A 149 7.54 12.69 5.30
CA SER A 149 6.51 12.63 4.29
C SER A 149 5.16 13.01 4.89
N SER A 150 4.20 13.28 4.02
CA SER A 150 2.83 13.63 4.42
C SER A 150 1.81 12.97 3.50
N ILE A 151 0.69 12.57 4.10
CA ILE A 151 -0.46 11.97 3.42
C ILE A 151 -1.73 12.63 3.98
N ALA A 152 -2.79 12.66 3.18
CA ALA A 152 -4.08 13.21 3.56
C ALA A 152 -5.18 12.16 3.47
N GLY A 153 -6.36 12.49 3.99
CA GLY A 153 -7.54 11.63 3.91
C GLY A 153 -7.49 10.45 4.89
N PRO A 154 -8.27 9.38 4.64
CA PRO A 154 -8.37 8.24 5.55
C PRO A 154 -7.03 7.55 5.84
N TYR A 155 -6.05 7.63 4.92
CA TYR A 155 -4.74 7.04 5.15
C TYR A 155 -3.83 7.88 6.07
N ALA A 156 -4.24 9.08 6.46
CA ALA A 156 -3.54 9.88 7.47
C ALA A 156 -3.87 9.44 8.91
N GLU A 157 -4.82 8.52 9.09
CA GLU A 157 -5.21 8.02 10.41
C GLU A 157 -4.14 7.08 10.99
N PRO A 158 -3.47 7.44 12.12
CA PRO A 158 -2.35 6.66 12.67
C PRO A 158 -2.71 5.21 12.99
N HIS A 159 -3.98 4.96 13.32
CA HIS A 159 -4.48 3.62 13.66
C HIS A 159 -4.27 2.60 12.52
N ILE A 160 -4.42 3.01 11.25
CA ILE A 160 -4.19 2.15 10.08
C ILE A 160 -2.69 1.78 9.92
N TRP A 161 -1.79 2.53 10.56
CA TRP A 161 -0.35 2.30 10.53
C TRP A 161 0.17 1.52 11.74
N MET A 162 -0.70 1.13 12.67
CA MET A 162 -0.34 0.27 13.80
C MET A 162 -0.13 -1.18 13.35
N HIS A 163 0.53 -1.99 14.20
CA HIS A 163 0.63 -3.42 13.95
C HIS A 163 -0.78 -4.04 13.88
N PRO A 164 -1.06 -5.01 12.97
CA PRO A 164 -2.41 -5.56 12.80
C PRO A 164 -3.10 -5.97 14.11
N SER A 165 -2.36 -6.58 15.06
CA SER A 165 -2.91 -6.98 16.36
C SER A 165 -3.45 -5.84 17.24
N GLU A 166 -3.17 -4.59 16.89
CA GLU A 166 -3.59 -3.38 17.62
C GLU A 166 -4.65 -2.58 16.84
N GLN A 167 -5.08 -3.07 15.66
CA GLN A 167 -6.02 -2.38 14.79
C GLN A 167 -7.50 -2.69 15.09
N VAL A 168 -7.80 -3.74 15.87
CA VAL A 168 -9.20 -4.19 16.10
C VAL A 168 -9.48 -4.83 17.45
#